data_AF-A0A452Z874-F1
#
_entry.id   AF-A0A452Z874-F1
#
_cell.length_a   1.000
_cell.length_b   1.000
_cell.length_c   1.000
_cell.angle_alpha   90.00
_cell.angle_beta   90.00
_cell.angle_gamma   90.00
#
_symmetry.space_group_name_H-M   'P 1'
#
loop_
_entity.id
_entity.type
_entity.pdbx_description
1 polymer ?
#
loop_
_entity_poly.entity_id
_entity_poly.type
_entity_poly.pdbx_seq_one_letter_code
_entity_poly.pdbx_strand_id
1 'polypeptide(L)'
;IDPKHSVSKLINVIFPSLGQNGISPSYISTRAILSTKNEYVDELNEKLIDRFPGEEQIYYSFHSAVDDPHNYYPPEFLNSLTPNGLPPH
;
A
#
# COMPACT_ATOMS: atom_id res chain seq x y z
N ILE A 1 -16.80 5.28 -20.72
CA ILE A 1 -16.70 5.30 -19.25
C ILE A 1 -15.23 5.39 -18.93
N ASP A 2 -14.76 6.55 -18.44
CA ASP A 2 -13.36 6.73 -18.11
C ASP A 2 -12.96 5.83 -16.92
N PRO A 3 -11.98 4.92 -17.08
CA PRO A 3 -11.60 3.98 -16.02
C PRO A 3 -11.16 4.69 -14.73
N LYS A 4 -10.53 5.87 -14.85
CA LYS A 4 -10.16 6.72 -13.71
C LYS A 4 -11.37 7.16 -12.86
N HIS A 5 -12.51 7.41 -13.52
CA HIS A 5 -13.75 7.78 -12.84
C HIS A 5 -14.42 6.56 -12.17
N SER A 6 -14.22 5.35 -12.71
CA SER A 6 -14.71 4.09 -12.13
C SER A 6 -14.03 3.77 -10.80
N VAL A 7 -12.70 3.86 -10.73
CA VAL A 7 -11.93 3.53 -9.53
C VAL A 7 -12.25 4.47 -8.37
N SER A 8 -12.33 5.78 -8.63
CA SER A 8 -12.73 6.77 -7.63
C SER A 8 -14.12 6.51 -7.05
N LYS A 9 -15.05 6.05 -7.89
CA LYS A 9 -16.41 5.69 -7.46
C LYS A 9 -16.40 4.44 -6.58
N LEU A 10 -15.63 3.42 -6.94
CA LEU A 10 -15.46 2.21 -6.13
C LEU A 10 -14.90 2.54 -4.74
N ILE A 11 -13.84 3.35 -4.68
CA ILE A 11 -13.25 3.80 -3.41
C ILE A 11 -14.29 4.51 -2.55
N ASN A 12 -15.11 5.40 -3.13
CA ASN A 12 -16.14 6.12 -2.35
C ASN A 12 -17.26 5.22 -1.83
N VAL A 13 -17.59 4.13 -2.55
CA VAL A 13 -18.59 3.15 -2.11
C VAL A 13 -18.06 2.31 -0.96
N ILE A 14 -16.80 1.87 -1.05
CA ILE A 14 -16.19 0.98 -0.04
C ILE A 14 -15.60 1.77 1.12
N PHE A 15 -15.18 3.01 0.95
CA PHE A 15 -14.62 3.89 1.98
C PHE A 15 -15.32 5.26 2.00
N PRO A 16 -16.60 5.32 2.42
CA PRO A 16 -17.31 6.58 2.55
C PRO A 16 -16.65 7.52 3.57
N SER A 17 -16.44 8.78 3.18
CA SER A 17 -15.84 9.81 4.05
C SER A 17 -14.48 9.39 4.63
N LEU A 18 -13.61 8.79 3.81
CA LEU A 18 -12.28 8.31 4.23
C LEU A 18 -11.47 9.35 5.00
N GLY A 19 -11.51 10.64 4.61
CA GLY A 19 -10.80 11.69 5.33
C GLY A 19 -11.24 11.89 6.79
N GLN A 20 -12.48 11.53 7.16
CA GLN A 20 -12.97 11.61 8.54
C GLN A 20 -12.77 10.28 9.29
N ASN A 21 -12.97 9.17 8.60
CA ASN A 21 -12.99 7.84 9.22
C ASN A 21 -11.64 7.10 9.15
N GLY A 22 -10.70 7.58 8.35
CA GLY A 22 -9.46 6.88 8.01
C GLY A 22 -8.48 6.71 9.17
N ILE A 23 -8.66 7.50 10.24
CA ILE A 23 -7.88 7.37 11.48
C ILE A 23 -8.45 6.25 12.38
N SER A 24 -9.70 5.83 12.17
CA SER A 24 -10.35 4.82 13.01
C SER A 24 -9.91 3.40 12.64
N PRO A 25 -9.25 2.66 13.55
CA PRO A 25 -8.79 1.30 13.26
C PRO A 25 -9.95 0.33 12.97
N SER A 26 -11.07 0.48 13.68
CA SER A 26 -12.27 -0.35 13.46
C SER A 26 -12.93 -0.08 12.11
N TYR A 27 -12.83 1.15 11.60
CA TYR A 27 -13.33 1.51 10.28
C TYR A 27 -12.47 0.92 9.16
N ILE A 28 -11.15 1.04 9.27
CA ILE A 28 -10.21 0.58 8.24
C ILE A 28 -10.13 -0.96 8.22
N SER A 29 -10.08 -1.61 9.38
CA SER A 29 -9.93 -3.07 9.46
C SER A 29 -11.12 -3.86 8.91
N THR A 30 -12.30 -3.25 8.77
CA THR A 30 -13.53 -3.93 8.32
C THR A 30 -13.77 -3.80 6.80
N ARG A 31 -12.87 -3.14 6.08
CA ARG A 31 -13.05 -2.79 4.66
C ARG A 31 -11.84 -3.22 3.85
N ALA A 32 -12.09 -3.86 2.71
CA ALA A 32 -11.06 -4.29 1.78
C ALA A 32 -11.56 -4.19 0.34
N ILE A 33 -10.65 -3.86 -0.59
CA ILE A 33 -10.87 -3.99 -2.03
C ILE A 33 -9.88 -5.04 -2.52
N LEU A 34 -10.39 -6.12 -3.11
CA LEU A 34 -9.59 -7.23 -3.60
C LEU A 34 -9.57 -7.19 -5.14
N SER A 35 -8.38 -7.38 -5.72
CA SER A 35 -8.18 -7.53 -7.16
C SER A 35 -7.31 -8.75 -7.42
N THR A 36 -7.52 -9.41 -8.55
CA THR A 36 -6.72 -10.56 -8.99
C THR A 36 -5.44 -10.14 -9.72
N LYS A 37 -5.28 -8.85 -10.04
CA LYS A 37 -4.14 -8.30 -10.80
C LYS A 37 -3.46 -7.18 -10.02
N ASN A 38 -2.14 -7.27 -9.91
CA ASN A 38 -1.32 -6.31 -9.15
C ASN A 38 -1.38 -4.90 -9.74
N GLU A 39 -1.42 -4.75 -11.07
CA GLU A 39 -1.56 -3.43 -11.74
C GLU A 39 -2.74 -2.59 -11.22
N TYR A 40 -3.86 -3.25 -10.88
CA TYR A 40 -5.03 -2.58 -10.32
C TYR A 40 -4.91 -2.36 -8.81
N VAL A 41 -4.16 -3.22 -8.11
CA VAL A 41 -3.86 -3.04 -6.68
C VAL A 41 -2.99 -1.80 -6.50
N ASP A 42 -1.99 -1.60 -7.36
CA ASP A 42 -1.11 -0.44 -7.31
C ASP A 42 -1.89 0.86 -7.56
N GLU A 43 -2.73 0.92 -8.61
CA GLU A 43 -3.59 2.09 -8.89
C GLU A 43 -4.55 2.39 -7.71
N LEU A 44 -5.10 1.35 -7.08
CA LEU A 44 -6.00 1.51 -5.93
C LEU A 44 -5.26 2.01 -4.69
N ASN A 45 -4.07 1.46 -4.42
CA ASN A 45 -3.27 1.82 -3.26
C ASN A 45 -2.80 3.27 -3.36
N GLU A 46 -2.28 3.71 -4.51
CA GLU A 46 -1.88 5.11 -4.73
C GLU A 46 -3.05 6.07 -4.45
N LYS A 47 -4.23 5.81 -5.04
CA LYS A 47 -5.42 6.65 -4.84
C LYS A 47 -5.96 6.64 -3.42
N LEU A 48 -5.76 5.55 -2.69
CA LEU A 48 -6.17 5.45 -1.28
C LEU A 48 -5.22 6.24 -0.40
N ILE A 49 -3.90 6.09 -0.59
CA ILE A 49 -2.86 6.84 0.15
C ILE A 49 -3.09 8.35 0.00
N ASP A 50 -3.33 8.85 -1.22
CA ASP A 50 -3.65 10.26 -1.48
C ASP A 50 -4.86 10.79 -0.70
N ARG A 51 -5.77 9.91 -0.28
CA ARG A 51 -7.01 10.26 0.43
C ARG A 51 -6.98 9.94 1.91
N PHE A 52 -5.94 9.24 2.39
CA PHE A 52 -5.82 8.94 3.79
C PHE A 52 -5.59 10.24 4.58
N PRO A 53 -6.27 10.42 5.72
CA PRO A 53 -5.97 11.54 6.59
C PRO A 53 -4.58 11.35 7.22
N GLY A 54 -3.75 12.39 7.17
CA GLY A 54 -2.42 12.39 7.78
C GLY A 54 -1.35 12.93 6.84
N GLU A 55 -0.10 12.92 7.31
CA GLU A 55 1.04 13.21 6.47
C GLU A 55 1.50 11.96 5.73
N GLU A 56 1.89 12.12 4.47
CA GLU A 56 2.54 11.05 3.71
C GLU A 56 3.86 10.68 4.38
N GLN A 57 4.05 9.39 4.64
CA GLN A 57 5.29 8.85 5.16
C GLN A 57 5.93 7.96 4.10
N ILE A 58 7.08 8.39 3.60
CA ILE A 58 7.89 7.60 2.68
C ILE A 58 8.79 6.69 3.49
N TYR A 59 8.71 5.39 3.21
CA TYR A 59 9.60 4.37 3.78
C TYR A 59 10.58 3.94 2.72
N TYR A 60 11.86 4.22 2.95
CA TYR A 60 12.93 3.71 2.10
C TYR A 60 13.21 2.27 2.49
N SER A 61 13.34 1.41 1.49
CA SER A 61 13.79 0.07 1.73
C SER A 61 15.25 0.05 2.17
N PHE A 62 15.55 -0.81 3.13
CA PHE A 62 16.92 -1.05 3.58
C PHE A 62 17.55 -2.12 2.70
N HIS A 63 18.69 -1.79 2.10
CA HIS A 63 19.49 -2.73 1.30
C HIS A 63 20.43 -3.58 2.18
N SER A 64 20.28 -3.52 3.50
CA SER A 64 21.15 -4.18 4.46
C SER A 64 20.36 -4.62 5.69
N ALA A 65 20.63 -5.82 6.18
CA ALA A 65 20.13 -6.27 7.47
C ALA A 65 20.87 -5.55 8.61
N VAL A 66 20.13 -5.08 9.62
CA VAL A 66 20.65 -4.27 10.74
C VAL A 66 21.62 -5.05 11.64
N ASP A 67 21.54 -6.39 11.65
CA ASP A 67 22.33 -7.26 12.54
C ASP A 67 22.91 -8.46 11.75
N ASP A 68 23.68 -8.14 10.70
CA ASP A 68 24.31 -9.14 9.83
C ASP A 68 25.84 -9.04 9.80
N PRO A 69 26.53 -9.41 10.90
CA PRO A 69 27.98 -9.31 11.01
C PRO A 69 28.74 -10.26 10.05
N HIS A 70 28.05 -11.21 9.43
CA HIS A 70 28.64 -12.21 8.53
C HIS A 70 28.15 -12.07 7.08
N ASN A 71 27.37 -11.03 6.77
CA ASN A 71 26.83 -10.77 5.43
C ASN A 71 26.01 -11.97 4.86
N TYR A 72 25.22 -12.63 5.71
CA TYR A 72 24.27 -13.68 5.31
C TYR A 72 23.13 -13.16 4.41
N TYR A 73 22.86 -11.85 4.43
CA TYR A 73 21.80 -11.20 3.67
C TYR A 73 22.39 -10.19 2.67
N PRO A 74 23.01 -10.68 1.58
CA PRO A 74 23.54 -9.80 0.56
C PRO A 74 22.41 -8.97 -0.08
N PRO A 75 22.71 -7.76 -0.58
CA PRO A 75 21.70 -6.85 -1.13
C PRO A 75 20.93 -7.46 -2.30
N GLU A 76 21.54 -8.35 -3.09
CA GLU A 76 20.88 -9.09 -4.17
C GLU A 76 19.79 -10.03 -3.63
N PHE A 77 20.02 -10.66 -2.47
CA PHE A 77 19.02 -11.47 -1.80
C PHE A 77 17.89 -10.59 -1.24
N LEU A 78 18.22 -9.47 -0.60
CA LEU A 78 17.23 -8.54 -0.07
C LEU A 78 16.36 -7.93 -1.17
N ASN A 79 16.95 -7.54 -2.30
CA ASN A 79 16.24 -6.99 -3.46
C ASN A 79 15.37 -8.05 -4.17
N SER A 80 15.60 -9.34 -3.94
CA SER A 80 14.73 -10.41 -4.43
C SER A 80 13.51 -10.66 -3.55
N LEU A 81 13.48 -10.11 -2.34
CA LEU A 81 12.35 -10.25 -1.44
C LEU A 81 11.20 -9.37 -1.95
N THR A 82 10.14 -10.02 -2.41
CA THR A 82 8.85 -9.39 -2.72
C THR A 82 7.80 -9.85 -1.69
N PRO A 83 7.91 -9.43 -0.42
CA PRO A 83 6.94 -9.81 0.60
C PRO A 83 5.56 -9.22 0.27
N ASN A 84 4.53 -10.06 0.36
CA ASN A 84 3.15 -9.64 0.15
C ASN A 84 2.79 -8.53 1.15
N GLY A 85 2.31 -7.38 0.64
CA GLY A 85 1.87 -6.26 1.46
C GLY A 85 2.89 -5.13 1.66
N LEU A 86 4.08 -5.23 1.06
CA LEU A 86 5.00 -4.10 0.91
C LEU A 86 5.11 -3.69 -0.57
N PRO A 87 5.35 -2.40 -0.85
CA PRO A 87 5.58 -1.95 -2.22
C PRO A 87 6.77 -2.71 -2.83
N PRO A 88 6.73 -2.98 -4.15
CA PRO A 88 7.87 -3.60 -4.84
C PRO A 88 9.12 -2.71 -4.70
N HIS A 89 10.27 -3.36 -4.54
CA HIS A 89 11.60 -2.72 -4.57
C HIS A 89 11.92 -2.17 -5.96
#